data_AF-A0A349NHC9-F1
#
_entry.id   AF-A0A349NHC9-F1
#
_cell.length_a   1.000
_cell.length_b   1.000
_cell.length_c   1.000
_cell.angle_alpha   90.00
_cell.angle_beta   90.00
_cell.angle_gamma   90.00
#
_symmetry.space_group_name_H-M   'P 1'
#
loop_
_entity.id
_entity.type
_entity.pdbx_description
1 polymer ?
#
loop_
_entity_poly.entity_id
_entity_poly.type
_entity_poly.pdbx_seq_one_letter_code
_entity_poly.pdbx_strand_id
1 'polypeptide(L)'
;MKYLFTVVFLFVLPVFHAGAQSLDSRFIDERTMKGDLMQMLAEFSRYVKADYQDIDSEYGCFRGENTMGSDERGVRTNADLSMVCAFLCRYGNPGARLPAGVTWNDLNTMARKSLDFTVATHKAVHLRTCADGRYWGSLGKDDYTWESSLWSLSVAYSAFFQWKKLSETERENVYRLLKAECNYELERNIPTGYIGDTKAEENGWETDVLAVTLGLFPHDALAQRWFQRMREFAVNSYSHPSDTSPLYRGQNLYPDYTLQNHDFFHTSYQNVVIQELGEAALALKLFRGDGRWRTDDLFHNCDQVTSRVLDWLSLPDGEQAMPNGNDWSLFLYDQITSYSVMACMRHNADALMLENQAFKQIRARQQTTKDGSWLLRPDVGARRMGVEAHRVMMTWLMHEYYPTRKMTPSTWTDFLERHKTARLFKCQNVVRAASKDRFTCFSWSQGKQSYTGYIAPFNLRDNNLVVPFREYNTGNFLGFYTVENCRTNARPV
;
A
#
# COMPACT_ATOMS: atom_id res chain seq x y z
N MET A 1 59.74 -48.39 2.03
CA MET A 1 59.49 -47.21 2.89
C MET A 1 58.36 -46.42 2.25
N LYS A 2 57.33 -46.13 3.03
CA LYS A 2 55.97 -45.72 2.62
C LYS A 2 55.95 -44.35 1.93
N TYR A 3 55.31 -44.27 0.76
CA TYR A 3 54.79 -43.00 0.24
C TYR A 3 53.27 -43.10 0.15
N LEU A 4 52.63 -42.30 0.99
CA LEU A 4 51.20 -42.17 1.19
C LEU A 4 50.63 -41.37 0.01
N PHE A 5 49.75 -41.96 -0.79
CA PHE A 5 48.95 -41.22 -1.77
C PHE A 5 47.82 -40.50 -1.02
N THR A 6 47.97 -39.20 -0.81
CA THR A 6 46.87 -38.36 -0.34
C THR A 6 46.04 -37.95 -1.55
N VAL A 7 44.89 -38.61 -1.72
CA VAL A 7 43.84 -38.19 -2.64
C VAL A 7 43.16 -36.95 -2.04
N VAL A 8 43.40 -35.78 -2.62
CA VAL A 8 42.66 -34.56 -2.28
C VAL A 8 41.32 -34.61 -3.01
N PHE A 9 40.26 -35.01 -2.30
CA PHE A 9 38.89 -34.74 -2.73
C PHE A 9 38.63 -33.23 -2.61
N LEU A 10 38.67 -32.52 -3.73
CA LEU A 10 38.10 -31.18 -3.85
C LEU A 10 36.57 -31.30 -3.76
N PHE A 11 36.04 -31.23 -2.54
CA PHE A 11 34.65 -30.88 -2.34
C PHE A 11 34.46 -29.43 -2.79
N VAL A 12 33.93 -29.25 -3.99
CA VAL A 12 33.27 -27.99 -4.37
C VAL A 12 32.00 -27.91 -3.53
N LEU A 13 32.12 -27.35 -2.33
CA LEU A 13 30.95 -26.88 -1.59
C LEU A 13 30.28 -25.80 -2.46
N PRO A 14 28.97 -25.92 -2.77
CA PRO A 14 28.26 -24.79 -3.34
C PRO A 14 28.27 -23.71 -2.26
N VAL A 15 28.99 -22.62 -2.54
CA VAL A 15 28.92 -21.39 -1.77
C VAL A 15 27.51 -20.85 -1.94
N PHE A 16 26.58 -21.32 -1.12
CA PHE A 16 25.35 -20.59 -0.82
C PHE A 16 25.74 -19.42 0.09
N HIS A 17 26.26 -18.35 -0.52
CA HIS A 17 26.29 -17.01 0.05
C HIS A 17 25.30 -16.14 -0.74
N ALA A 18 24.01 -16.50 -0.69
CA ALA A 18 22.92 -15.67 -1.16
C ALA A 18 22.31 -14.82 -0.02
N GLY A 19 23.08 -14.54 1.02
CA GLY A 19 22.74 -13.55 2.05
C GLY A 19 23.66 -12.34 1.89
N ALA A 20 23.09 -11.13 1.82
CA ALA A 20 23.76 -9.82 1.74
C ALA A 20 24.16 -9.27 0.36
N GLN A 21 23.55 -9.71 -0.75
CA GLN A 21 23.86 -9.15 -2.08
C GLN A 21 23.16 -7.82 -2.43
N SER A 22 22.33 -7.22 -1.56
CA SER A 22 21.39 -6.14 -1.97
C SER A 22 21.40 -4.82 -1.21
N LEU A 23 22.39 -4.50 -0.39
CA LEU A 23 22.39 -3.26 0.39
C LEU A 23 23.43 -2.26 -0.11
N ASP A 24 23.56 -2.13 -1.43
CA ASP A 24 24.34 -1.08 -2.07
C ASP A 24 23.45 -0.19 -2.96
N SER A 25 23.95 1.00 -3.28
CA SER A 25 23.20 2.04 -4.00
C SER A 25 23.04 1.76 -5.50
N ARG A 26 23.52 0.62 -6.03
CA ARG A 26 23.40 0.33 -7.47
C ARG A 26 21.94 0.17 -7.87
N PHE A 27 21.55 0.85 -8.94
CA PHE A 27 20.20 0.77 -9.47
C PHE A 27 19.94 -0.59 -10.13
N ILE A 28 18.79 -1.19 -9.86
CA ILE A 28 18.30 -2.42 -10.49
C ILE A 28 17.37 -2.04 -11.65
N ASP A 29 17.62 -2.55 -12.85
CA ASP A 29 16.81 -2.22 -14.02
C ASP A 29 15.36 -2.75 -13.90
N GLU A 30 14.42 -2.08 -14.59
CA GLU A 30 12.98 -2.38 -14.53
C GLU A 30 12.66 -3.85 -14.84
N ARG A 31 13.35 -4.47 -15.81
CA ARG A 31 13.07 -5.86 -16.17
C ARG A 31 13.45 -6.81 -15.02
N THR A 32 14.62 -6.59 -14.42
CA THR A 32 15.09 -7.37 -13.27
C THR A 32 14.17 -7.16 -12.06
N MET A 33 13.86 -5.90 -11.72
CA MET A 33 12.99 -5.56 -10.59
C MET A 33 11.62 -6.24 -10.72
N LYS A 34 10.99 -6.21 -11.90
CA LYS A 34 9.72 -6.90 -12.14
C LYS A 34 9.81 -8.42 -12.03
N GLY A 35 10.91 -9.02 -12.49
CA GLY A 35 11.14 -10.45 -12.32
C GLY A 35 11.19 -10.83 -10.85
N ASP A 36 11.89 -10.02 -10.05
CA ASP A 36 12.01 -10.23 -8.62
C ASP A 36 10.70 -9.98 -7.87
N LEU A 37 9.96 -8.90 -8.16
CA LEU A 37 8.62 -8.63 -7.60
C LEU A 37 7.68 -9.83 -7.82
N MET A 38 7.67 -10.38 -9.04
CA MET A 38 6.89 -11.57 -9.37
C MET A 38 7.36 -12.80 -8.58
N GLN A 39 8.68 -13.00 -8.45
CA GLN A 39 9.24 -14.12 -7.69
C GLN A 39 8.95 -14.00 -6.19
N MET A 40 8.97 -12.79 -5.62
CA MET A 40 8.57 -12.56 -4.23
C MET A 40 7.12 -13.00 -3.98
N LEU A 41 6.19 -12.65 -4.88
CA LEU A 41 4.80 -13.10 -4.77
C LEU A 41 4.67 -14.63 -4.91
N ALA A 42 5.45 -15.24 -5.82
CA ALA A 42 5.48 -16.68 -5.95
C ALA A 42 6.01 -17.36 -4.68
N GLU A 43 7.05 -16.85 -4.03
CA GLU A 43 7.56 -17.38 -2.78
C GLU A 43 6.57 -17.23 -1.62
N PHE A 44 5.89 -16.08 -1.56
CA PHE A 44 4.81 -15.79 -0.60
C PHE A 44 3.64 -16.78 -0.71
N SER A 45 3.43 -17.41 -1.86
CA SER A 45 2.34 -18.40 -2.05
C SER A 45 2.41 -19.59 -1.09
N ARG A 46 3.57 -19.89 -0.49
CA ARG A 46 3.70 -20.90 0.57
C ARG A 46 2.95 -20.48 1.84
N TYR A 47 3.13 -19.24 2.28
CA TYR A 47 2.36 -18.65 3.38
C TYR A 47 0.86 -18.66 3.06
N VAL A 48 0.50 -18.19 1.86
CA VAL A 48 -0.91 -18.13 1.40
C VAL A 48 -1.59 -19.50 1.44
N LYS A 49 -0.92 -20.55 0.95
CA LYS A 49 -1.44 -21.92 0.97
C LYS A 49 -1.61 -22.47 2.40
N ALA A 50 -0.73 -22.09 3.32
CA ALA A 50 -0.81 -22.54 4.72
C ALA A 50 -2.01 -21.92 5.46
N ASP A 51 -2.37 -20.68 5.11
CA ASP A 51 -3.49 -19.96 5.72
C ASP A 51 -4.84 -20.21 5.04
N TYR A 52 -4.85 -20.80 3.86
CA TYR A 52 -6.09 -21.16 3.15
C TYR A 52 -6.82 -22.33 3.81
N GLN A 53 -8.15 -22.24 3.85
CA GLN A 53 -9.04 -23.33 4.24
C GLN A 53 -10.26 -23.40 3.32
N ASP A 54 -10.63 -24.62 2.92
CA ASP A 54 -11.93 -24.85 2.32
C ASP A 54 -13.03 -24.67 3.38
N ILE A 55 -14.10 -23.99 3.01
CA ILE A 55 -15.32 -23.90 3.81
C ILE A 55 -16.22 -25.09 3.44
N ASP A 56 -16.40 -25.30 2.14
CA ASP A 56 -17.12 -26.43 1.56
C ASP A 56 -16.69 -26.66 0.10
N SER A 57 -17.50 -27.37 -0.70
CA SER A 57 -17.20 -27.66 -2.10
C SER A 57 -17.14 -26.41 -2.99
N GLU A 58 -17.85 -25.35 -2.63
CA GLU A 58 -17.99 -24.12 -3.42
C GLU A 58 -17.12 -22.99 -2.87
N TYR A 59 -17.00 -22.90 -1.55
CA TYR A 59 -16.40 -21.75 -0.88
C TYR A 59 -15.11 -22.09 -0.14
N GLY A 60 -14.25 -21.08 0.00
CA GLY A 60 -12.98 -21.15 0.71
C GLY A 60 -12.60 -19.78 1.23
N CYS A 61 -11.73 -19.72 2.22
CA CYS A 61 -11.24 -18.46 2.76
C CYS A 61 -9.81 -18.56 3.28
N PHE A 62 -9.20 -17.40 3.50
CA PHE A 62 -7.93 -17.30 4.21
C PHE A 62 -8.15 -16.98 5.67
N ARG A 63 -7.36 -17.59 6.54
CA ARG A 63 -7.38 -17.30 7.98
C ARG A 63 -6.88 -15.88 8.23
N GLY A 64 -7.53 -15.22 9.18
CA GLY A 64 -7.23 -13.86 9.63
C GLY A 64 -7.79 -13.60 11.02
N GLU A 65 -7.69 -12.36 11.48
CA GLU A 65 -8.07 -11.93 12.83
C GLU A 65 -9.56 -12.18 13.13
N ASN A 66 -10.42 -12.08 12.12
CA ASN A 66 -11.84 -12.43 12.20
C ASN A 66 -12.24 -13.27 10.98
N THR A 67 -11.64 -14.45 10.84
CA THR A 67 -11.82 -15.34 9.68
C THR A 67 -13.31 -15.52 9.33
N MET A 68 -13.68 -15.22 8.07
CA MET A 68 -15.07 -15.23 7.55
C MET A 68 -16.04 -14.22 8.19
N GLY A 69 -15.55 -13.25 8.98
CA GLY A 69 -16.37 -12.19 9.57
C GLY A 69 -16.79 -11.12 8.55
N SER A 70 -17.83 -10.35 8.88
CA SER A 70 -18.40 -9.31 7.99
C SER A 70 -17.72 -7.94 8.12
N ASP A 71 -16.55 -7.86 8.75
CA ASP A 71 -15.79 -6.63 9.00
C ASP A 71 -14.40 -6.67 8.35
N GLU A 72 -13.61 -5.60 8.51
CA GLU A 72 -12.28 -5.45 7.89
C GLU A 72 -11.37 -6.66 8.16
N ARG A 73 -11.38 -7.14 9.41
CA ARG A 73 -10.57 -8.25 9.91
C ARG A 73 -10.88 -9.58 9.24
N GLY A 74 -12.06 -9.72 8.63
CA GLY A 74 -12.49 -10.90 7.89
C GLY A 74 -12.42 -10.73 6.37
N VAL A 75 -13.00 -9.63 5.86
CA VAL A 75 -13.21 -9.45 4.41
C VAL A 75 -11.92 -9.03 3.71
N ARG A 76 -11.17 -8.05 4.25
CA ARG A 76 -10.00 -7.46 3.60
C ARG A 76 -8.92 -8.49 3.31
N THR A 77 -8.54 -9.28 4.33
CA THR A 77 -7.56 -10.37 4.20
C THR A 77 -7.98 -11.36 3.12
N ASN A 78 -9.26 -11.74 3.08
CA ASN A 78 -9.75 -12.69 2.09
C ASN A 78 -9.72 -12.11 0.67
N ALA A 79 -10.12 -10.85 0.51
CA ALA A 79 -10.14 -10.16 -0.78
C ALA A 79 -8.73 -9.93 -1.34
N ASP A 80 -7.78 -9.45 -0.52
CA ASP A 80 -6.39 -9.20 -0.94
C ASP A 80 -5.68 -10.50 -1.34
N LEU A 81 -5.79 -11.56 -0.53
CA LEU A 81 -5.15 -12.83 -0.83
C LEU A 81 -5.81 -13.57 -2.02
N SER A 82 -7.13 -13.41 -2.20
CA SER A 82 -7.84 -13.85 -3.41
C SER A 82 -7.26 -13.18 -4.65
N MET A 83 -7.12 -11.86 -4.59
CA MET A 83 -6.56 -11.03 -5.66
C MET A 83 -5.13 -11.43 -6.02
N VAL A 84 -4.26 -11.63 -5.03
CA VAL A 84 -2.87 -12.04 -5.25
C VAL A 84 -2.79 -13.44 -5.90
N CYS A 85 -3.62 -14.40 -5.44
CA CYS A 85 -3.69 -15.72 -6.07
C CYS A 85 -4.14 -15.64 -7.54
N ALA A 86 -5.16 -14.83 -7.80
CA ALA A 86 -5.69 -14.60 -9.14
C ALA A 86 -4.67 -13.93 -10.07
N PHE A 87 -3.93 -12.95 -9.56
CA PHE A 87 -2.82 -12.30 -10.25
C PHE A 87 -1.72 -13.29 -10.64
N LEU A 88 -1.25 -14.11 -9.69
CA LEU A 88 -0.23 -15.12 -9.95
C LEU A 88 -0.69 -16.11 -11.03
N CYS A 89 -1.94 -16.56 -10.98
CA CYS A 89 -2.50 -17.43 -12.01
C CYS A 89 -2.51 -16.80 -13.41
N ARG A 90 -2.65 -15.47 -13.50
CA ARG A 90 -2.72 -14.74 -14.77
C ARG A 90 -1.36 -14.37 -15.34
N TYR A 91 -0.44 -13.91 -14.50
CA TYR A 91 0.83 -13.31 -14.93
C TYR A 91 2.07 -14.11 -14.51
N GLY A 92 1.93 -15.01 -13.54
CA GLY A 92 3.07 -15.74 -12.97
C GLY A 92 3.62 -16.87 -13.84
N ASN A 93 2.81 -17.51 -14.70
CA ASN A 93 3.28 -18.59 -15.57
C ASN A 93 3.63 -18.05 -16.98
N PRO A 94 4.81 -18.35 -17.57
CA PRO A 94 5.93 -19.16 -17.06
C PRO A 94 7.02 -18.36 -16.32
N GLY A 95 6.79 -17.09 -16.01
CA GLY A 95 7.81 -16.18 -15.49
C GLY A 95 8.29 -16.44 -14.05
N ALA A 96 7.48 -17.11 -13.23
CA ALA A 96 7.70 -17.31 -11.81
C ALA A 96 7.85 -18.80 -11.46
N ARG A 97 8.68 -19.08 -10.45
CA ARG A 97 8.85 -20.44 -9.92
C ARG A 97 8.12 -20.58 -8.58
N LEU A 98 7.10 -21.44 -8.57
CA LEU A 98 6.38 -21.74 -7.34
C LEU A 98 7.26 -22.53 -6.35
N PRO A 99 7.12 -22.28 -5.04
CA PRO A 99 7.81 -23.05 -4.01
C PRO A 99 7.35 -24.51 -4.00
N ALA A 100 8.23 -25.40 -3.53
CA ALA A 100 7.88 -26.81 -3.33
C ALA A 100 6.61 -26.93 -2.48
N GLY A 101 5.68 -27.78 -2.92
CA GLY A 101 4.39 -28.01 -2.25
C GLY A 101 3.27 -27.05 -2.67
N VAL A 102 3.52 -26.07 -3.53
CA VAL A 102 2.49 -25.19 -4.11
C VAL A 102 2.41 -25.40 -5.62
N THR A 103 1.19 -25.52 -6.14
CA THR A 103 0.91 -25.70 -7.57
C THR A 103 0.05 -24.56 -8.12
N TRP A 104 0.09 -24.37 -9.44
CA TRP A 104 -0.83 -23.43 -10.10
C TRP A 104 -2.30 -23.82 -9.91
N ASN A 105 -2.59 -25.12 -9.75
CA ASN A 105 -3.94 -25.58 -9.45
C ASN A 105 -4.37 -25.15 -8.04
N ASP A 106 -3.49 -25.23 -7.04
CA ASP A 106 -3.78 -24.72 -5.70
C ASP A 106 -4.14 -23.23 -5.77
N LEU A 107 -3.32 -22.41 -6.42
CA LEU A 107 -3.56 -20.97 -6.55
C LEU A 107 -4.88 -20.67 -7.28
N ASN A 108 -5.20 -21.43 -8.33
CA ASN A 108 -6.45 -21.25 -9.06
C ASN A 108 -7.67 -21.64 -8.20
N THR A 109 -7.59 -22.73 -7.43
CA THR A 109 -8.65 -23.13 -6.49
C THR A 109 -8.84 -22.09 -5.39
N MET A 110 -7.75 -21.65 -4.76
CA MET A 110 -7.79 -20.62 -3.71
C MET A 110 -8.38 -19.32 -4.24
N ALA A 111 -7.95 -18.85 -5.42
CA ALA A 111 -8.48 -17.64 -6.06
C ALA A 111 -9.98 -17.74 -6.39
N ARG A 112 -10.44 -18.89 -6.92
CA ARG A 112 -11.86 -19.07 -7.28
C ARG A 112 -12.75 -19.09 -6.06
N LYS A 113 -12.49 -20.01 -5.13
CA LYS A 113 -13.34 -20.25 -3.97
C LYS A 113 -13.38 -19.06 -2.99
N SER A 114 -12.26 -18.36 -2.81
CA SER A 114 -12.22 -17.15 -1.98
C SER A 114 -12.96 -15.98 -2.59
N LEU A 115 -12.87 -15.79 -3.92
CA LEU A 115 -13.65 -14.77 -4.62
C LEU A 115 -15.15 -15.06 -4.48
N ASP A 116 -15.56 -16.31 -4.72
CA ASP A 116 -16.97 -16.70 -4.64
C ASP A 116 -17.53 -16.50 -3.23
N PHE A 117 -16.75 -16.79 -2.18
CA PHE A 117 -17.16 -16.54 -0.80
C PHE A 117 -17.32 -15.05 -0.50
N THR A 118 -16.35 -14.22 -0.89
CA THR A 118 -16.42 -12.78 -0.66
C THR A 118 -17.62 -12.17 -1.40
N VAL A 119 -17.87 -12.56 -2.65
CA VAL A 119 -19.01 -12.06 -3.44
C VAL A 119 -20.34 -12.55 -2.86
N ALA A 120 -20.46 -13.83 -2.51
CA ALA A 120 -21.71 -14.40 -1.97
C ALA A 120 -22.14 -13.76 -0.65
N THR A 121 -21.19 -13.30 0.15
CA THR A 121 -21.41 -12.69 1.48
C THR A 121 -21.62 -11.18 1.48
N HIS A 122 -21.57 -10.54 0.31
CA HIS A 122 -21.88 -9.13 0.17
C HIS A 122 -23.40 -8.87 0.25
N LYS A 123 -23.81 -7.77 0.90
CA LYS A 123 -25.23 -7.40 1.11
C LYS A 123 -26.04 -7.35 -0.19
N ALA A 124 -25.45 -6.88 -1.29
CA ALA A 124 -26.14 -6.76 -2.57
C ALA A 124 -26.34 -8.09 -3.30
N VAL A 125 -25.54 -9.11 -2.98
CA VAL A 125 -25.58 -10.44 -3.61
C VAL A 125 -26.40 -11.40 -2.78
N HIS A 126 -26.14 -11.43 -1.47
CA HIS A 126 -26.96 -12.06 -0.43
C HIS A 126 -27.21 -13.57 -0.64
N LEU A 127 -26.17 -14.31 -1.02
CA LEU A 127 -26.26 -15.77 -1.26
C LEU A 127 -25.82 -16.59 -0.05
N ARG A 128 -24.97 -16.02 0.81
CA ARG A 128 -24.44 -16.68 2.00
C ARG A 128 -24.14 -15.66 3.09
N THR A 129 -24.34 -16.01 4.35
CA THR A 129 -23.90 -15.16 5.47
C THR A 129 -22.41 -15.33 5.75
N CYS A 130 -21.80 -14.28 6.30
CA CYS A 130 -20.54 -14.38 7.03
C CYS A 130 -20.70 -15.29 8.27
N ALA A 131 -19.58 -15.66 8.90
CA ALA A 131 -19.57 -16.55 10.07
C ALA A 131 -20.28 -15.94 11.30
N ASP A 132 -20.42 -14.63 11.35
CA ASP A 132 -21.16 -13.89 12.38
C ASP A 132 -22.65 -13.70 12.06
N GLY A 133 -23.15 -14.36 11.01
CA GLY A 133 -24.55 -14.30 10.58
C GLY A 133 -24.95 -13.03 9.83
N ARG A 134 -23.99 -12.14 9.54
CA ARG A 134 -24.23 -10.86 8.83
C ARG A 134 -23.73 -10.91 7.39
N TYR A 135 -23.93 -9.80 6.68
CA TYR A 135 -23.40 -9.54 5.34
C TYR A 135 -22.53 -8.29 5.39
N TRP A 136 -21.49 -8.24 4.56
CA TRP A 136 -20.59 -7.09 4.48
C TRP A 136 -20.99 -6.17 3.32
N GLY A 137 -20.46 -4.95 3.34
CA GLY A 137 -20.58 -3.98 2.25
C GLY A 137 -21.73 -3.00 2.40
N SER A 138 -21.99 -2.24 1.33
CA SER A 138 -22.87 -1.07 1.35
C SER A 138 -23.98 -1.18 0.32
N LEU A 139 -25.20 -0.78 0.71
CA LEU A 139 -26.39 -0.73 -0.16
C LEU A 139 -26.87 0.71 -0.42
N GLY A 140 -26.51 1.64 0.45
CA GLY A 140 -26.93 3.05 0.40
C GLY A 140 -26.53 3.78 1.67
N LYS A 141 -26.80 5.09 1.75
CA LYS A 141 -26.33 5.94 2.86
C LYS A 141 -26.78 5.50 4.27
N ASP A 142 -27.89 4.77 4.35
CA ASP A 142 -28.50 4.31 5.61
C ASP A 142 -28.12 2.85 5.96
N ASP A 143 -27.44 2.15 5.05
CA ASP A 143 -26.94 0.78 5.23
C ASP A 143 -25.58 0.62 4.53
N TYR A 144 -24.53 0.95 5.28
CA TYR A 144 -23.16 0.96 4.78
C TYR A 144 -22.18 0.31 5.76
N THR A 145 -21.02 -0.03 5.25
CA THR A 145 -19.89 -0.53 6.02
C THR A 145 -18.68 0.37 5.73
N TRP A 146 -18.10 0.97 6.77
CA TRP A 146 -16.86 1.73 6.64
C TRP A 146 -15.76 0.84 6.05
N GLU A 147 -14.94 1.40 5.15
CA GLU A 147 -13.91 0.71 4.34
C GLU A 147 -14.38 -0.31 3.28
N SER A 148 -15.69 -0.54 3.09
CA SER A 148 -16.13 -1.54 2.10
C SER A 148 -15.66 -1.26 0.66
N SER A 149 -15.48 0.02 0.31
CA SER A 149 -14.92 0.46 -0.98
C SER A 149 -13.51 -0.08 -1.22
N LEU A 150 -12.63 -0.03 -0.21
CA LEU A 150 -11.27 -0.57 -0.27
C LEU A 150 -11.29 -2.09 -0.48
N TRP A 151 -12.14 -2.83 0.20
CA TRP A 151 -12.18 -4.29 0.04
C TRP A 151 -12.76 -4.68 -1.32
N SER A 152 -13.71 -3.89 -1.82
CA SER A 152 -14.35 -4.06 -3.12
C SER A 152 -13.39 -3.84 -4.30
N LEU A 153 -12.38 -2.97 -4.14
CA LEU A 153 -11.25 -2.85 -5.06
C LEU A 153 -10.56 -4.21 -5.27
N SER A 154 -10.15 -4.86 -4.18
CA SER A 154 -9.47 -6.16 -4.24
C SER A 154 -10.35 -7.26 -4.83
N VAL A 155 -11.66 -7.24 -4.52
CA VAL A 155 -12.64 -8.14 -5.16
C VAL A 155 -12.71 -7.91 -6.66
N ALA A 156 -12.76 -6.65 -7.11
CA ALA A 156 -12.81 -6.32 -8.54
C ALA A 156 -11.57 -6.77 -9.30
N TYR A 157 -10.37 -6.58 -8.74
CA TYR A 157 -9.12 -7.07 -9.32
C TYR A 157 -9.06 -8.60 -9.35
N SER A 158 -9.45 -9.28 -8.26
CA SER A 158 -9.55 -10.74 -8.24
C SER A 158 -10.48 -11.27 -9.34
N ALA A 159 -11.66 -10.65 -9.48
CA ALA A 159 -12.61 -10.98 -10.53
C ALA A 159 -12.05 -10.68 -11.93
N PHE A 160 -11.44 -9.52 -12.15
CA PHE A 160 -10.87 -9.12 -13.43
C PHE A 160 -9.80 -10.10 -13.92
N PHE A 161 -8.91 -10.54 -13.02
CA PHE A 161 -7.87 -11.50 -13.39
C PHE A 161 -8.45 -12.85 -13.82
N GLN A 162 -9.61 -13.21 -13.27
CA GLN A 162 -10.33 -14.46 -13.53
C GLN A 162 -11.47 -14.30 -14.56
N TRP A 163 -11.72 -13.10 -15.07
CA TRP A 163 -12.97 -12.70 -15.73
C TRP A 163 -13.45 -13.66 -16.82
N LYS A 164 -12.54 -14.13 -17.68
CA LYS A 164 -12.83 -15.06 -18.79
C LYS A 164 -13.31 -16.43 -18.32
N LYS A 165 -12.96 -16.84 -17.10
CA LYS A 165 -13.35 -18.11 -16.49
C LYS A 165 -14.65 -18.02 -15.68
N LEU A 166 -15.08 -16.81 -15.33
CA LEU A 166 -16.35 -16.58 -14.64
C LEU A 166 -17.52 -16.82 -15.60
N SER A 167 -18.52 -17.54 -15.12
CA SER A 167 -19.85 -17.68 -15.71
C SER A 167 -20.59 -16.35 -15.75
N GLU A 168 -21.69 -16.30 -16.50
CA GLU A 168 -22.56 -15.11 -16.59
C GLU A 168 -23.13 -14.73 -15.21
N THR A 169 -23.59 -15.71 -14.43
CA THR A 169 -24.10 -15.50 -13.07
C THR A 169 -23.04 -14.95 -12.12
N GLU A 170 -21.80 -15.45 -12.18
CA GLU A 170 -20.71 -14.95 -11.35
C GLU A 170 -20.34 -13.50 -11.71
N ARG A 171 -20.30 -13.16 -13.01
CA ARG A 171 -20.07 -11.78 -13.45
C ARG A 171 -21.21 -10.84 -13.03
N GLU A 172 -22.45 -11.31 -13.10
CA GLU A 172 -23.62 -10.56 -12.62
C GLU A 172 -23.56 -10.32 -11.11
N ASN A 173 -23.10 -11.28 -10.31
CA ASN A 173 -22.93 -11.07 -8.88
C ASN A 173 -21.84 -10.04 -8.56
N VAL A 174 -20.71 -10.06 -9.31
CA VAL A 174 -19.68 -9.01 -9.20
C VAL A 174 -20.24 -7.65 -9.59
N TYR A 175 -21.05 -7.58 -10.67
CA TYR A 175 -21.75 -6.36 -11.08
C TYR A 175 -22.66 -5.82 -9.98
N ARG A 176 -23.52 -6.65 -9.39
CA ARG A 176 -24.44 -6.26 -8.31
C ARG A 176 -23.69 -5.70 -7.10
N LEU A 177 -22.59 -6.33 -6.71
CA LEU A 177 -21.72 -5.88 -5.62
C LEU A 177 -21.17 -4.49 -5.92
N LEU A 178 -20.44 -4.34 -7.02
CA LEU A 178 -19.75 -3.10 -7.37
C LEU A 178 -20.72 -1.93 -7.63
N LYS A 179 -21.87 -2.23 -8.23
CA LYS A 179 -22.94 -1.24 -8.42
C LYS A 179 -23.49 -0.72 -7.11
N ALA A 180 -23.68 -1.58 -6.11
CA ALA A 180 -24.22 -1.18 -4.81
C ALA A 180 -23.23 -0.26 -4.07
N GLU A 181 -21.95 -0.61 -4.04
CA GLU A 181 -20.90 0.23 -3.46
C GLU A 181 -20.80 1.59 -4.16
N CYS A 182 -20.76 1.61 -5.50
CA CYS A 182 -20.74 2.88 -6.24
C CYS A 182 -21.99 3.73 -6.04
N ASN A 183 -23.16 3.11 -5.86
CA ASN A 183 -24.41 3.83 -5.61
C ASN A 183 -24.44 4.44 -4.20
N TYR A 184 -23.93 3.73 -3.19
CA TYR A 184 -23.67 4.32 -1.87
C TYR A 184 -22.84 5.60 -2.01
N GLU A 185 -21.76 5.54 -2.80
CA GLU A 185 -20.91 6.72 -3.02
C GLU A 185 -21.58 7.86 -3.77
N LEU A 186 -22.65 7.63 -4.53
CA LEU A 186 -23.43 8.71 -5.15
C LEU A 186 -24.32 9.47 -4.15
N GLU A 187 -24.71 8.82 -3.06
CA GLU A 187 -25.64 9.36 -2.05
C GLU A 187 -24.94 10.13 -0.94
N ARG A 188 -23.64 9.86 -0.73
CA ARG A 188 -22.86 10.45 0.36
C ARG A 188 -22.29 11.82 -0.01
N ASN A 189 -21.99 12.62 1.01
CA ASN A 189 -21.20 13.84 0.84
C ASN A 189 -19.72 13.48 0.75
N ILE A 190 -18.94 14.24 -0.01
CA ILE A 190 -17.47 14.10 -0.01
C ILE A 190 -16.94 14.50 1.38
N PRO A 191 -16.32 13.59 2.13
CA PRO A 191 -15.82 13.88 3.46
C PRO A 191 -14.60 14.81 3.40
N THR A 192 -14.54 15.75 4.34
CA THR A 192 -13.43 16.71 4.47
C THR A 192 -13.09 16.91 5.94
N GLY A 193 -11.81 17.04 6.24
CA GLY A 193 -11.26 17.17 7.59
C GLY A 193 -9.73 17.23 7.51
N TYR A 194 -9.05 17.96 8.38
CA TYR A 194 -7.58 18.06 8.32
C TYR A 194 -6.92 18.08 9.69
N ILE A 195 -7.65 18.48 10.75
CA ILE A 195 -7.14 18.50 12.12
C ILE A 195 -7.40 17.13 12.75
N GLY A 196 -6.33 16.41 13.04
CA GLY A 196 -6.34 15.12 13.72
C GLY A 196 -6.90 13.94 12.91
N ASP A 197 -7.93 14.16 12.11
CA ASP A 197 -8.63 13.15 11.33
C ASP A 197 -8.85 13.69 9.91
N THR A 198 -7.83 13.54 9.07
CA THR A 198 -7.99 13.84 7.65
C THR A 198 -8.94 12.86 7.01
N LYS A 199 -9.72 13.31 6.02
CA LYS A 199 -10.54 12.43 5.18
C LYS A 199 -9.87 12.07 3.86
N ALA A 200 -8.57 12.33 3.78
CA ALA A 200 -7.77 12.11 2.58
C ALA A 200 -7.72 10.64 2.16
N GLU A 201 -7.49 9.74 3.13
CA GLU A 201 -7.34 8.31 2.89
C GLU A 201 -8.66 7.67 2.48
N GLU A 202 -9.75 7.95 3.20
CA GLU A 202 -11.08 7.46 2.83
C GLU A 202 -11.43 7.89 1.39
N ASN A 203 -11.25 9.19 1.08
CA ASN A 203 -11.50 9.69 -0.27
C ASN A 203 -10.71 8.94 -1.36
N GLY A 204 -9.51 8.45 -1.03
CA GLY A 204 -8.72 7.56 -1.88
C GLY A 204 -9.43 6.24 -2.14
N TRP A 205 -9.79 5.51 -1.08
CA TRP A 205 -10.49 4.21 -1.14
C TRP A 205 -11.78 4.27 -1.97
N GLU A 206 -12.51 5.39 -1.87
CA GLU A 206 -13.75 5.59 -2.62
C GLU A 206 -13.52 5.91 -4.09
N THR A 207 -12.41 6.56 -4.42
CA THR A 207 -12.00 6.76 -5.80
C THR A 207 -11.78 5.41 -6.50
N ASP A 208 -11.19 4.45 -5.79
CA ASP A 208 -10.84 3.14 -6.32
C ASP A 208 -12.05 2.28 -6.72
N VAL A 209 -13.06 2.16 -5.84
CA VAL A 209 -14.26 1.36 -6.15
C VAL A 209 -15.01 1.91 -7.37
N LEU A 210 -15.05 3.24 -7.51
CA LEU A 210 -15.63 3.90 -8.67
C LEU A 210 -14.82 3.61 -9.93
N ALA A 211 -13.49 3.69 -9.85
CA ALA A 211 -12.59 3.44 -10.98
C ALA A 211 -12.66 2.00 -11.50
N VAL A 212 -12.64 0.99 -10.63
CA VAL A 212 -12.78 -0.41 -11.06
C VAL A 212 -14.13 -0.71 -11.70
N THR A 213 -15.21 -0.12 -11.15
CA THR A 213 -16.57 -0.31 -11.67
C THR A 213 -16.72 0.34 -13.05
N LEU A 214 -16.18 1.53 -13.24
CA LEU A 214 -16.10 2.20 -14.54
C LEU A 214 -15.29 1.39 -15.57
N GLY A 215 -14.22 0.74 -15.10
CA GLY A 215 -13.38 -0.13 -15.92
C GLY A 215 -14.10 -1.39 -16.40
N LEU A 216 -14.79 -2.09 -15.50
CA LEU A 216 -15.51 -3.33 -15.80
C LEU A 216 -16.86 -3.11 -16.50
N PHE A 217 -17.57 -2.03 -16.16
CA PHE A 217 -18.93 -1.76 -16.62
C PHE A 217 -19.06 -0.35 -17.24
N PRO A 218 -18.30 -0.05 -18.31
CA PRO A 218 -18.19 1.30 -18.89
C PRO A 218 -19.49 1.83 -19.51
N HIS A 219 -20.46 0.94 -19.77
CA HIS A 219 -21.73 1.24 -20.44
C HIS A 219 -22.94 1.23 -19.50
N ASP A 220 -22.72 1.12 -18.18
CA ASP A 220 -23.82 1.26 -17.23
C ASP A 220 -24.46 2.66 -17.36
N ALA A 221 -25.78 2.73 -17.21
CA ALA A 221 -26.53 3.98 -17.28
C ALA A 221 -26.06 5.03 -16.24
N LEU A 222 -25.45 4.60 -15.13
CA LEU A 222 -24.92 5.47 -14.08
C LEU A 222 -23.43 5.79 -14.25
N ALA A 223 -22.74 5.22 -15.23
CA ALA A 223 -21.28 5.36 -15.37
C ALA A 223 -20.82 6.82 -15.45
N GLN A 224 -21.57 7.70 -16.14
CA GLN A 224 -21.24 9.13 -16.18
C GLN A 224 -21.30 9.79 -14.78
N ARG A 225 -22.27 9.39 -13.94
CA ARG A 225 -22.40 9.89 -12.57
C ARG A 225 -21.29 9.36 -11.68
N TRP A 226 -20.96 8.08 -11.80
CA TRP A 226 -19.82 7.48 -11.09
C TRP A 226 -18.50 8.15 -11.47
N PHE A 227 -18.28 8.44 -12.75
CA PHE A 227 -17.07 9.12 -13.20
C PHE A 227 -16.98 10.55 -12.66
N GLN A 228 -18.09 11.30 -12.63
CA GLN A 228 -18.09 12.62 -12.00
C GLN A 228 -17.78 12.51 -10.50
N ARG A 229 -18.41 11.57 -9.80
CA ARG A 229 -18.21 11.36 -8.37
C ARG A 229 -16.78 10.94 -8.04
N MET A 230 -16.18 10.07 -8.86
CA MET A 230 -14.79 9.64 -8.74
C MET A 230 -13.83 10.84 -8.79
N ARG A 231 -14.07 11.78 -9.71
CA ARG A 231 -13.27 13.02 -9.81
C ARG A 231 -13.44 13.92 -8.58
N GLU A 232 -14.65 13.98 -8.02
CA GLU A 232 -14.90 14.73 -6.77
C GLU A 232 -14.11 14.14 -5.60
N PHE A 233 -14.15 12.82 -5.41
CA PHE A 233 -13.35 12.15 -4.38
C PHE A 233 -11.85 12.39 -4.59
N ALA A 234 -11.35 12.16 -5.81
CA ALA A 234 -9.93 12.31 -6.14
C ALA A 234 -9.37 13.72 -5.85
N VAL A 235 -10.08 14.78 -6.26
CA VAL A 235 -9.66 16.17 -5.97
C VAL A 235 -9.66 16.45 -4.47
N ASN A 236 -10.58 15.84 -3.71
CA ASN A 236 -10.67 16.08 -2.28
C ASN A 236 -9.77 15.17 -1.45
N SER A 237 -9.17 14.11 -1.98
CA SER A 237 -8.16 13.34 -1.23
C SER A 237 -6.99 14.23 -0.80
N TYR A 238 -6.50 15.10 -1.68
CA TYR A 238 -5.46 16.09 -1.38
C TYR A 238 -5.92 17.53 -1.62
N SER A 239 -7.12 17.85 -1.17
CA SER A 239 -7.63 19.22 -1.24
C SER A 239 -6.85 20.15 -0.30
N HIS A 240 -6.24 21.17 -0.89
CA HIS A 240 -5.49 22.21 -0.20
C HIS A 240 -6.35 23.49 -0.06
N PRO A 241 -6.23 24.28 1.01
CA PRO A 241 -7.02 25.51 1.21
C PRO A 241 -6.90 26.56 0.09
N SER A 242 -5.86 26.48 -0.75
CA SER A 242 -5.68 27.37 -1.90
C SER A 242 -6.23 26.81 -3.22
N ASP A 243 -6.88 25.64 -3.20
CA ASP A 243 -7.38 25.01 -4.41
C ASP A 243 -8.51 25.82 -5.04
N THR A 244 -8.47 25.91 -6.37
CA THR A 244 -9.47 26.62 -7.18
C THR A 244 -10.32 25.68 -8.04
N SER A 245 -10.12 24.38 -7.90
CA SER A 245 -10.88 23.37 -8.65
C SER A 245 -12.38 23.51 -8.34
N PRO A 246 -13.27 23.47 -9.34
CA PRO A 246 -14.71 23.46 -9.11
C PRO A 246 -15.19 22.19 -8.38
N LEU A 247 -14.33 21.15 -8.30
CA LEU A 247 -14.59 19.91 -7.59
C LEU A 247 -14.20 19.99 -6.10
N TYR A 248 -13.53 21.05 -5.66
CA TYR A 248 -13.17 21.25 -4.25
C TYR A 248 -14.43 21.33 -3.37
N ARG A 249 -14.44 20.63 -2.23
CA ARG A 249 -15.53 20.59 -1.23
C ARG A 249 -15.08 21.03 0.15
N GLY A 250 -13.78 21.04 0.42
CA GLY A 250 -13.19 21.43 1.69
C GLY A 250 -11.78 20.86 1.79
N GLN A 251 -10.98 21.38 2.72
CA GLN A 251 -9.57 21.00 2.84
C GLN A 251 -9.39 19.65 3.55
N ASN A 252 -8.46 18.85 3.06
CA ASN A 252 -7.92 17.67 3.73
C ASN A 252 -6.42 17.79 4.05
N LEU A 253 -5.74 18.77 3.46
CA LEU A 253 -4.36 19.15 3.74
C LEU A 253 -4.27 20.41 4.61
N TYR A 254 -3.19 20.51 5.39
CA TYR A 254 -2.74 21.76 5.99
C TYR A 254 -2.13 22.71 4.94
N PRO A 255 -2.02 24.03 5.25
CA PRO A 255 -1.38 25.01 4.37
C PRO A 255 0.07 24.72 3.95
N ASP A 256 0.80 23.87 4.68
CA ASP A 256 2.16 23.43 4.33
C ASP A 256 2.20 22.06 3.62
N TYR A 257 1.05 21.60 3.13
CA TYR A 257 0.80 20.32 2.44
C TYR A 257 0.94 19.06 3.30
N THR A 258 1.21 19.21 4.59
CA THR A 258 1.15 18.09 5.52
C THR A 258 -0.30 17.68 5.77
N LEU A 259 -0.52 16.46 6.28
CA LEU A 259 -1.82 16.02 6.80
C LEU A 259 -1.67 15.29 8.13
N GLN A 260 -2.76 15.16 8.87
CA GLN A 260 -2.81 14.35 10.09
C GLN A 260 -3.89 13.28 9.96
N ASN A 261 -3.61 12.10 10.47
CA ASN A 261 -4.63 11.11 10.76
C ASN A 261 -4.38 10.56 12.17
N HIS A 262 -5.43 10.08 12.83
CA HIS A 262 -5.38 9.56 14.21
C HIS A 262 -4.65 10.49 15.22
N ASP A 263 -4.80 11.81 15.06
CA ASP A 263 -4.21 12.90 15.85
C ASP A 263 -2.71 13.15 15.66
N PHE A 264 -2.08 12.62 14.60
CA PHE A 264 -0.67 12.90 14.34
C PHE A 264 -0.29 12.87 12.86
N PHE A 265 0.85 13.52 12.56
CA PHE A 265 1.44 13.50 11.23
C PHE A 265 2.25 12.23 11.02
N HIS A 266 1.89 11.48 9.98
CA HIS A 266 2.55 10.26 9.61
C HIS A 266 2.67 10.17 8.10
N THR A 267 3.85 9.84 7.60
CA THR A 267 4.09 9.79 6.16
C THR A 267 3.30 8.68 5.48
N SER A 268 2.96 7.56 6.14
CA SER A 268 2.15 6.52 5.47
C SER A 268 0.75 7.01 5.10
N TYR A 269 0.10 7.83 5.93
CA TYR A 269 -1.22 8.39 5.60
C TYR A 269 -1.14 9.43 4.47
N GLN A 270 0.03 10.01 4.24
CA GLN A 270 0.26 10.71 2.98
C GLN A 270 0.40 9.70 1.84
N ASN A 271 1.35 8.77 1.92
CA ASN A 271 1.64 7.83 0.82
C ASN A 271 0.41 7.04 0.35
N VAL A 272 -0.45 6.59 1.27
CA VAL A 272 -1.63 5.78 0.93
C VAL A 272 -2.52 6.51 -0.07
N VAL A 273 -2.71 7.82 0.06
CA VAL A 273 -3.53 8.59 -0.88
C VAL A 273 -2.94 8.57 -2.30
N ILE A 274 -1.62 8.71 -2.45
CA ILE A 274 -0.98 8.59 -3.77
C ILE A 274 -1.13 7.17 -4.32
N GLN A 275 -1.02 6.16 -3.44
CA GLN A 275 -1.24 4.77 -3.80
C GLN A 275 -2.66 4.55 -4.33
N GLU A 276 -3.71 4.84 -3.56
CA GLU A 276 -5.12 4.64 -3.94
C GLU A 276 -5.43 5.36 -5.27
N LEU A 277 -5.07 6.64 -5.38
CA LEU A 277 -5.32 7.40 -6.60
C LEU A 277 -4.60 6.84 -7.84
N GLY A 278 -3.41 6.27 -7.65
CA GLY A 278 -2.67 5.59 -8.70
C GLY A 278 -3.23 4.21 -9.03
N GLU A 279 -3.76 3.48 -8.05
CA GLU A 279 -4.47 2.21 -8.25
C GLU A 279 -5.78 2.42 -9.01
N ALA A 280 -6.47 3.53 -8.77
CA ALA A 280 -7.64 3.96 -9.54
C ALA A 280 -7.24 4.27 -11.00
N ALA A 281 -6.14 5.00 -11.20
CA ALA A 281 -5.61 5.28 -12.55
C ALA A 281 -5.15 4.00 -13.27
N LEU A 282 -4.59 3.04 -12.52
CA LEU A 282 -4.25 1.72 -13.04
C LEU A 282 -5.50 0.95 -13.44
N ALA A 283 -6.55 0.92 -12.60
CA ALA A 283 -7.80 0.24 -12.87
C ALA A 283 -8.46 0.73 -14.17
N LEU A 284 -8.59 2.06 -14.35
CA LEU A 284 -9.14 2.65 -15.57
C LEU A 284 -8.35 2.25 -16.83
N LYS A 285 -7.04 2.04 -16.70
CA LYS A 285 -6.17 1.60 -17.82
C LYS A 285 -6.16 0.09 -18.03
N LEU A 286 -6.12 -0.68 -16.96
CA LEU A 286 -5.96 -2.13 -16.96
C LEU A 286 -7.25 -2.83 -17.34
N PHE A 287 -8.36 -2.41 -16.72
CA PHE A 287 -9.66 -3.06 -16.94
C PHE A 287 -10.28 -2.63 -18.27
N ARG A 288 -9.82 -1.48 -18.81
CA ARG A 288 -10.24 -0.82 -20.03
C ARG A 288 -11.41 -1.53 -20.71
N GLY A 289 -12.61 -1.06 -20.36
CA GLY A 289 -13.70 -0.92 -21.30
C GLY A 289 -13.26 -0.18 -22.58
N ASP A 290 -14.18 0.52 -23.24
CA ASP A 290 -13.86 1.22 -24.49
C ASP A 290 -12.88 2.41 -24.37
N GLY A 291 -12.26 2.62 -23.21
CA GLY A 291 -11.19 3.59 -22.98
C GLY A 291 -11.66 5.03 -22.78
N ARG A 292 -12.98 5.23 -22.59
CA ARG A 292 -13.62 6.55 -22.47
C ARG A 292 -13.32 7.31 -21.17
N TRP A 293 -13.02 6.60 -20.09
CA TRP A 293 -12.81 7.20 -18.76
C TRP A 293 -11.34 7.55 -18.55
N ARG A 294 -11.02 8.84 -18.56
CA ARG A 294 -9.67 9.38 -18.29
C ARG A 294 -9.78 10.76 -17.64
N THR A 295 -8.94 11.02 -16.65
CA THR A 295 -8.87 12.33 -15.99
C THR A 295 -7.51 12.52 -15.34
N ASP A 296 -7.02 13.76 -15.31
CA ASP A 296 -5.82 14.15 -14.56
C ASP A 296 -6.13 14.47 -13.10
N ASP A 297 -7.42 14.56 -12.72
CA ASP A 297 -7.85 14.85 -11.34
C ASP A 297 -7.40 13.78 -10.34
N LEU A 298 -7.13 12.55 -10.82
CA LEU A 298 -6.54 11.48 -10.01
C LEU A 298 -5.16 11.86 -9.45
N PHE A 299 -4.48 12.84 -10.01
CA PHE A 299 -3.16 13.25 -9.51
C PHE A 299 -3.16 14.65 -8.90
N HIS A 300 -4.35 15.16 -8.54
CA HIS A 300 -4.51 16.47 -7.93
C HIS A 300 -3.66 16.59 -6.66
N ASN A 301 -2.78 17.61 -6.64
CA ASN A 301 -1.81 17.88 -5.56
C ASN A 301 -0.82 16.75 -5.21
N CYS A 302 -0.79 15.58 -5.88
CA CYS A 302 0.19 14.51 -5.59
C CYS A 302 1.65 14.98 -5.72
N ASP A 303 1.97 15.78 -6.75
CA ASP A 303 3.34 16.35 -6.89
C ASP A 303 3.67 17.33 -5.77
N GLN A 304 2.68 18.10 -5.31
CA GLN A 304 2.88 19.08 -4.25
C GLN A 304 3.14 18.37 -2.93
N VAL A 305 2.34 17.36 -2.58
CA VAL A 305 2.58 16.55 -1.37
C VAL A 305 3.94 15.85 -1.43
N THR A 306 4.29 15.29 -2.60
CA THR A 306 5.59 14.63 -2.80
C THR A 306 6.76 15.59 -2.59
N SER A 307 6.82 16.66 -3.38
CA SER A 307 7.95 17.60 -3.39
C SER A 307 8.02 18.51 -2.16
N ARG A 308 6.87 18.83 -1.55
CA ARG A 308 6.82 19.70 -0.37
C ARG A 308 6.94 18.92 0.92
N VAL A 309 6.62 17.63 0.98
CA VAL A 309 6.61 16.89 2.24
C VAL A 309 7.41 15.59 2.17
N LEU A 310 7.03 14.66 1.30
CA LEU A 310 7.55 13.28 1.32
C LEU A 310 9.04 13.20 0.95
N ASP A 311 9.48 13.96 -0.07
CA ASP A 311 10.90 14.01 -0.45
C ASP A 311 11.76 14.57 0.70
N TRP A 312 11.17 15.49 1.47
CA TRP A 312 11.77 16.02 2.67
C TRP A 312 11.71 15.04 3.85
N LEU A 313 11.24 13.82 3.72
CA LEU A 313 11.32 12.84 4.80
C LEU A 313 11.95 11.53 4.33
N SER A 314 12.36 11.44 3.08
CA SER A 314 12.95 10.23 2.52
C SER A 314 14.34 9.93 3.08
N LEU A 315 14.60 8.64 3.30
CA LEU A 315 15.83 8.05 3.82
C LEU A 315 16.53 7.25 2.71
N PRO A 316 17.85 6.98 2.83
CA PRO A 316 18.63 6.38 1.74
C PRO A 316 18.19 4.97 1.33
N ASP A 317 17.53 4.24 2.24
CA ASP A 317 16.98 2.91 2.00
C ASP A 317 15.58 2.93 1.35
N GLY A 318 15.06 4.12 1.03
CA GLY A 318 13.71 4.29 0.52
C GLY A 318 12.65 4.37 1.62
N GLU A 319 13.03 4.21 2.90
CA GLU A 319 12.12 4.46 4.01
C GLU A 319 11.78 5.95 4.12
N GLN A 320 10.67 6.28 4.75
CA GLN A 320 10.37 7.66 5.10
C GLN A 320 10.36 7.88 6.60
N ALA A 321 10.99 8.96 7.00
CA ALA A 321 11.05 9.38 8.37
C ALA A 321 9.64 9.69 8.90
N MET A 322 9.35 9.16 10.10
CA MET A 322 8.10 9.36 10.82
C MET A 322 8.36 10.14 12.14
N PRO A 323 8.50 11.48 12.09
CA PRO A 323 8.92 12.28 13.26
C PRO A 323 7.94 12.20 14.42
N ASN A 324 6.65 12.00 14.14
CA ASN A 324 5.61 11.83 15.14
C ASN A 324 5.31 10.33 15.41
N GLY A 325 6.22 9.40 15.13
CA GLY A 325 5.99 7.96 15.34
C GLY A 325 5.04 7.33 14.31
N ASN A 326 4.67 6.07 14.51
CA ASN A 326 3.89 5.24 13.60
C ASN A 326 2.82 4.42 14.36
N ASP A 327 1.69 4.16 13.69
CA ASP A 327 0.61 3.26 14.15
C ASP A 327 0.82 1.80 13.75
N TRP A 328 1.67 1.57 12.75
CA TRP A 328 1.76 0.32 12.02
C TRP A 328 3.10 -0.39 12.22
N SER A 329 3.19 -1.64 11.76
CA SER A 329 4.47 -2.34 11.62
C SER A 329 5.49 -1.49 10.85
N LEU A 330 6.72 -1.42 11.34
CA LEU A 330 7.82 -0.70 10.69
C LEU A 330 8.59 -1.60 9.71
N PHE A 331 9.27 -0.97 8.75
CA PHE A 331 10.18 -1.62 7.78
C PHE A 331 9.53 -2.60 6.82
N LEU A 332 8.28 -2.33 6.46
CA LEU A 332 7.62 -2.92 5.30
C LEU A 332 7.79 -2.10 4.03
N TYR A 333 8.26 -0.85 4.15
CA TYR A 333 8.43 0.05 3.01
C TYR A 333 7.11 0.28 2.25
N ASP A 334 6.05 0.51 3.04
CA ASP A 334 4.66 0.74 2.64
C ASP A 334 4.48 1.76 1.49
N GLN A 335 5.42 2.68 1.34
CA GLN A 335 5.48 3.71 0.30
C GLN A 335 5.94 3.21 -1.08
N ILE A 336 6.30 1.93 -1.25
CA ILE A 336 6.77 1.44 -2.56
C ILE A 336 5.77 1.77 -3.68
N THR A 337 4.48 1.55 -3.43
CA THR A 337 3.40 1.84 -4.37
C THR A 337 3.25 3.33 -4.64
N SER A 338 3.39 4.21 -3.65
CA SER A 338 3.35 5.66 -3.91
C SER A 338 4.53 6.10 -4.77
N TYR A 339 5.72 5.52 -4.56
CA TYR A 339 6.85 5.74 -5.46
C TYR A 339 6.59 5.20 -6.87
N SER A 340 5.99 4.01 -7.01
CA SER A 340 5.61 3.47 -8.32
C SER A 340 4.66 4.38 -9.07
N VAL A 341 3.67 4.97 -8.39
CA VAL A 341 2.75 5.94 -9.00
C VAL A 341 3.51 7.16 -9.50
N MET A 342 4.34 7.77 -8.65
CA MET A 342 5.10 8.95 -9.00
C MET A 342 6.15 8.68 -10.10
N ALA A 343 6.78 7.51 -10.10
CA ALA A 343 7.75 7.11 -11.12
C ALA A 343 7.06 6.76 -12.45
N CYS A 344 6.12 5.82 -12.43
CA CYS A 344 5.50 5.26 -13.61
C CYS A 344 4.52 6.23 -14.29
N MET A 345 3.73 6.97 -13.51
CA MET A 345 2.63 7.80 -14.03
C MET A 345 2.95 9.29 -14.03
N ARG A 346 3.82 9.75 -13.13
CA ARG A 346 4.25 11.17 -13.05
C ARG A 346 5.68 11.40 -13.52
N HIS A 347 6.39 10.35 -13.96
CA HIS A 347 7.76 10.41 -14.46
C HIS A 347 8.75 11.09 -13.49
N ASN A 348 8.54 10.91 -12.19
CA ASN A 348 9.42 11.45 -11.16
C ASN A 348 10.68 10.56 -11.00
N ALA A 349 11.85 11.13 -11.33
CA ALA A 349 13.14 10.44 -11.27
C ALA A 349 13.62 10.14 -9.84
N ASP A 350 13.19 10.95 -8.84
CA ASP A 350 13.50 10.75 -7.44
C ASP A 350 12.70 9.58 -6.87
N ALA A 351 11.41 9.52 -7.21
CA ALA A 351 10.56 8.38 -6.85
C ALA A 351 11.08 7.08 -7.45
N LEU A 352 11.54 7.08 -8.71
CA LEU A 352 12.13 5.89 -9.33
C LEU A 352 13.39 5.41 -8.59
N MET A 353 14.22 6.33 -8.11
CA MET A 353 15.38 6.00 -7.30
C MET A 353 14.98 5.43 -5.93
N LEU A 354 14.03 6.07 -5.23
CA LEU A 354 13.56 5.66 -3.90
C LEU A 354 12.81 4.33 -3.92
N GLU A 355 11.97 4.09 -4.94
CA GLU A 355 11.31 2.81 -5.21
C GLU A 355 12.34 1.69 -5.29
N ASN A 356 13.43 1.91 -6.04
CA ASN A 356 14.47 0.90 -6.20
C ASN A 356 15.16 0.56 -4.88
N GLN A 357 15.29 1.53 -3.96
CA GLN A 357 15.83 1.27 -2.62
C GLN A 357 14.81 0.51 -1.77
N ALA A 358 13.56 0.97 -1.71
CA ALA A 358 12.48 0.31 -0.98
C ALA A 358 12.29 -1.16 -1.43
N PHE A 359 12.25 -1.40 -2.74
CA PHE A 359 12.18 -2.74 -3.33
C PHE A 359 13.28 -3.68 -2.83
N LYS A 360 14.54 -3.22 -2.79
CA LYS A 360 15.65 -4.05 -2.31
C LYS A 360 15.46 -4.45 -0.85
N GLN A 361 14.91 -3.55 -0.05
CA GLN A 361 14.68 -3.79 1.36
C GLN A 361 13.50 -4.74 1.60
N ILE A 362 12.41 -4.59 0.86
CA ILE A 362 11.28 -5.55 0.86
C ILE A 362 11.80 -6.95 0.51
N ARG A 363 12.63 -7.06 -0.53
CA ARG A 363 13.23 -8.32 -0.95
C ARG A 363 14.15 -8.90 0.13
N ALA A 364 15.03 -8.09 0.71
CA ALA A 364 15.91 -8.52 1.80
C ALA A 364 15.10 -8.96 3.03
N ARG A 365 13.99 -8.29 3.31
CA ARG A 365 13.10 -8.59 4.43
C ARG A 365 12.40 -9.93 4.24
N GLN A 366 11.91 -10.24 3.05
CA GLN A 366 11.29 -11.53 2.75
C GLN A 366 12.24 -12.72 2.98
N GLN A 367 13.55 -12.53 2.74
CA GLN A 367 14.57 -13.55 2.99
C GLN A 367 14.75 -13.91 4.47
N THR A 368 14.19 -13.12 5.39
CA THR A 368 14.26 -13.39 6.84
C THR A 368 13.22 -14.40 7.31
N THR A 369 12.27 -14.78 6.46
CA THR A 369 11.22 -15.76 6.77
C THR A 369 11.41 -17.02 5.91
N LYS A 370 10.90 -18.16 6.39
CA LYS A 370 11.00 -19.44 5.66
C LYS A 370 9.77 -19.73 4.80
N ASP A 371 8.66 -19.05 5.07
CA ASP A 371 7.37 -19.25 4.41
C ASP A 371 7.09 -18.24 3.29
N GLY A 372 8.01 -17.30 3.06
CA GLY A 372 7.88 -16.26 2.04
C GLY A 372 7.08 -15.04 2.51
N SER A 373 6.69 -14.96 3.78
CA SER A 373 6.11 -13.75 4.38
C SER A 373 7.15 -12.65 4.60
N TRP A 374 6.73 -11.42 4.86
CA TRP A 374 7.66 -10.29 5.09
C TRP A 374 7.88 -9.98 6.58
N LEU A 375 6.96 -10.38 7.47
CA LEU A 375 7.11 -10.14 8.91
C LEU A 375 6.94 -11.41 9.72
N LEU A 376 7.82 -11.58 10.71
CA LEU A 376 7.70 -12.62 11.72
C LEU A 376 6.57 -12.33 12.73
N ARG A 377 6.27 -11.04 12.97
CA ARG A 377 5.28 -10.58 13.94
C ARG A 377 4.58 -9.32 13.41
N PRO A 378 3.60 -9.48 12.52
CA PRO A 378 2.79 -8.36 12.07
C PRO A 378 1.86 -7.83 13.18
N ASP A 379 1.70 -6.51 13.23
CA ASP A 379 0.74 -5.77 14.06
C ASP A 379 -0.72 -6.21 13.88
N VAL A 380 -1.12 -6.53 12.65
CA VAL A 380 -2.49 -6.96 12.30
C VAL A 380 -2.53 -8.35 11.65
N GLY A 381 -1.63 -9.25 12.04
CA GLY A 381 -1.69 -10.65 11.59
C GLY A 381 -1.58 -10.83 10.06
N ALA A 382 -2.35 -11.77 9.53
CA ALA A 382 -2.38 -12.12 8.10
C ALA A 382 -2.82 -10.95 7.19
N ARG A 383 -3.65 -10.03 7.71
CA ARG A 383 -4.06 -8.83 6.98
C ARG A 383 -2.85 -8.01 6.54
N ARG A 384 -1.85 -7.88 7.43
CA ARG A 384 -0.61 -7.14 7.10
C ARG A 384 0.15 -7.78 5.94
N MET A 385 0.17 -9.11 5.87
CA MET A 385 0.84 -9.84 4.79
C MET A 385 0.07 -9.70 3.47
N GLY A 386 -1.27 -9.68 3.53
CA GLY A 386 -2.11 -9.37 2.36
C GLY A 386 -1.83 -7.98 1.80
N VAL A 387 -1.74 -6.96 2.66
CA VAL A 387 -1.43 -5.58 2.26
C VAL A 387 -0.05 -5.46 1.60
N GLU A 388 0.97 -6.12 2.15
CA GLU A 388 2.31 -6.10 1.54
C GLU A 388 2.32 -6.80 0.17
N ALA A 389 1.68 -7.98 0.07
CA ALA A 389 1.54 -8.68 -1.20
C ALA A 389 0.77 -7.86 -2.25
N HIS A 390 -0.28 -7.16 -1.82
CA HIS A 390 -1.02 -6.21 -2.65
C HIS A 390 -0.06 -5.17 -3.22
N ARG A 391 0.74 -4.48 -2.40
CA ARG A 391 1.65 -3.43 -2.86
C ARG A 391 2.73 -3.93 -3.80
N VAL A 392 3.32 -5.10 -3.53
CA VAL A 392 4.27 -5.75 -4.45
C VAL A 392 3.61 -6.05 -5.81
N MET A 393 2.38 -6.54 -5.79
CA MET A 393 1.59 -6.79 -7.01
C MET A 393 1.27 -5.51 -7.78
N MET A 394 0.80 -4.46 -7.11
CA MET A 394 0.46 -3.18 -7.74
C MET A 394 1.68 -2.50 -8.34
N THR A 395 2.81 -2.51 -7.64
CA THR A 395 4.11 -2.06 -8.16
C THR A 395 4.43 -2.76 -9.49
N TRP A 396 4.33 -4.09 -9.53
CA TRP A 396 4.56 -4.86 -10.76
C TRP A 396 3.62 -4.44 -11.90
N LEU A 397 2.33 -4.29 -11.61
CA LEU A 397 1.32 -3.88 -12.61
C LEU A 397 1.58 -2.46 -13.12
N MET A 398 1.96 -1.52 -12.25
CA MET A 398 2.27 -0.15 -12.65
C MET A 398 3.40 -0.14 -13.68
N HIS A 399 4.50 -0.86 -13.45
CA HIS A 399 5.58 -0.97 -14.45
C HIS A 399 5.19 -1.76 -15.71
N GLU A 400 4.28 -2.73 -15.62
CA GLU A 400 3.75 -3.42 -16.81
C GLU A 400 3.00 -2.47 -17.72
N TYR A 401 2.14 -1.62 -17.16
CA TYR A 401 1.27 -0.76 -17.96
C TYR A 401 1.86 0.62 -18.23
N TYR A 402 2.77 1.11 -17.38
CA TYR A 402 3.41 2.42 -17.45
C TYR A 402 4.93 2.29 -17.27
N PRO A 403 5.64 1.74 -18.28
CA PRO A 403 7.05 1.38 -18.13
C PRO A 403 7.98 2.59 -17.98
N THR A 404 8.96 2.47 -17.10
CA THR A 404 9.97 3.47 -16.77
C THR A 404 11.31 3.25 -17.48
N ARG A 405 11.45 2.23 -18.35
CA ARG A 405 12.69 1.93 -19.11
C ARG A 405 13.39 3.08 -19.86
N LYS A 406 12.69 4.20 -20.10
CA LYS A 406 13.24 5.41 -20.76
C LYS A 406 13.65 6.51 -19.77
N MET A 407 13.35 6.33 -18.49
CA MET A 407 13.68 7.28 -17.45
C MET A 407 15.12 7.07 -16.99
N THR A 408 15.75 8.16 -16.56
CA THR A 408 17.02 8.11 -15.83
C THR A 408 16.70 8.40 -14.36
N PRO A 409 16.92 7.47 -13.43
CA PRO A 409 16.72 7.73 -12.02
C PRO A 409 17.72 8.80 -11.54
N SER A 410 17.34 9.57 -10.53
CA SER A 410 18.31 10.42 -9.84
C SER A 410 19.29 9.59 -9.01
N THR A 411 20.33 10.24 -8.48
CA THR A 411 21.21 9.63 -7.48
C THR A 411 20.80 10.08 -6.08
N TRP A 412 21.08 9.23 -5.08
CA TRP A 412 20.89 9.62 -3.67
C TRP A 412 21.68 10.89 -3.32
N THR A 413 22.90 11.03 -3.86
CA THR A 413 23.73 12.22 -3.63
C THR A 413 23.05 13.48 -4.15
N ASP A 414 22.57 13.49 -5.39
CA ASP A 414 21.88 14.66 -5.95
C ASP A 414 20.57 14.96 -5.22
N PHE A 415 19.82 13.91 -4.87
CA PHE A 415 18.60 14.02 -4.07
C PHE A 415 18.89 14.66 -2.70
N LEU A 416 19.91 14.17 -1.99
CA LEU A 416 20.32 14.70 -0.70
C LEU A 416 20.78 16.15 -0.81
N GLU A 417 21.52 16.54 -1.85
CA GLU A 417 21.95 17.93 -2.04
C GLU A 417 20.74 18.89 -2.13
N ARG A 418 19.65 18.49 -2.79
CA ARG A 418 18.41 19.27 -2.87
C ARG A 418 17.64 19.33 -1.56
N HIS A 419 17.75 18.29 -0.74
CA HIS A 419 16.92 18.11 0.45
C HIS A 419 17.67 18.20 1.77
N LYS A 420 18.99 18.43 1.83
CA LYS A 420 19.74 18.34 3.10
C LYS A 420 19.50 19.50 4.06
N THR A 421 19.12 20.67 3.55
CA THR A 421 18.94 21.88 4.37
C THR A 421 17.88 21.66 5.45
N ALA A 422 18.03 22.37 6.57
CA ALA A 422 17.03 22.33 7.62
C ALA A 422 15.66 22.81 7.08
N ARG A 423 14.59 22.10 7.42
CA ARG A 423 13.21 22.45 7.06
C ARG A 423 12.30 22.33 8.26
N LEU A 424 11.39 23.29 8.38
CA LEU A 424 10.34 23.34 9.40
C LEU A 424 8.97 23.14 8.73
N PHE A 425 8.25 22.11 9.15
CA PHE A 425 6.83 21.91 8.87
C PHE A 425 6.03 22.53 10.01
N LYS A 426 5.60 23.78 9.80
CA LYS A 426 5.01 24.61 10.86
C LYS A 426 3.69 24.04 11.36
N CYS A 427 2.87 23.48 10.48
CA CYS A 427 1.57 22.93 10.87
C CYS A 427 1.70 21.67 11.71
N GLN A 428 2.81 20.94 11.58
CA GLN A 428 3.07 19.70 12.32
C GLN A 428 4.05 19.86 13.47
N ASN A 429 4.62 21.06 13.65
CA ASN A 429 5.68 21.30 14.63
C ASN A 429 6.85 20.32 14.47
N VAL A 430 7.27 20.08 13.23
CA VAL A 430 8.38 19.17 12.89
C VAL A 430 9.52 19.96 12.28
N VAL A 431 10.72 19.80 12.83
CA VAL A 431 11.96 20.23 12.19
C VAL A 431 12.77 19.01 11.76
N ARG A 432 13.36 19.09 10.58
CA ARG A 432 14.29 18.07 10.09
C ARG A 432 15.51 18.71 9.45
N ALA A 433 16.63 17.99 9.42
CA ALA A 433 17.80 18.31 8.61
C ALA A 433 18.48 17.00 8.19
N ALA A 434 19.30 17.07 7.14
CA ALA A 434 20.17 15.97 6.78
C ALA A 434 21.58 16.47 6.49
N SER A 435 22.53 15.55 6.52
CA SER A 435 23.93 15.75 6.13
C SER A 435 24.37 14.53 5.32
N LYS A 436 25.62 14.50 4.88
CA LYS A 436 26.15 13.37 4.11
C LYS A 436 25.96 12.01 4.80
N ASP A 437 26.00 11.97 6.12
CA ASP A 437 26.11 10.71 6.87
C ASP A 437 24.91 10.44 7.80
N ARG A 438 23.95 11.38 7.91
CA ARG A 438 22.79 11.24 8.81
C ARG A 438 21.62 12.14 8.47
N PHE A 439 20.42 11.68 8.84
CA PHE A 439 19.20 12.45 8.96
C PHE A 439 18.89 12.73 10.44
N THR A 440 18.25 13.86 10.73
CA THR A 440 17.85 14.25 12.08
C THR A 440 16.49 14.93 12.03
N CYS A 441 15.58 14.53 12.91
CA CYS A 441 14.29 15.20 13.06
C CYS A 441 13.86 15.30 14.51
N PHE A 442 13.08 16.35 14.81
CA PHE A 442 12.40 16.57 16.07
C PHE A 442 10.97 17.04 15.82
N SER A 443 10.06 16.66 16.71
CA SER A 443 8.65 16.98 16.69
C SER A 443 8.15 17.32 18.09
N TRP A 444 7.29 18.34 18.18
CA TRP A 444 6.54 18.73 19.37
C TRP A 444 5.06 18.94 19.02
N SER A 445 4.54 18.02 18.19
CA SER A 445 3.16 18.08 17.71
C SER A 445 2.13 18.18 18.84
N GLN A 446 1.08 18.96 18.62
CA GLN A 446 0.02 19.22 19.59
C GLN A 446 -0.76 17.94 19.98
N GLY A 447 -0.75 16.91 19.14
CA GLY A 447 -1.35 15.60 19.44
C GLY A 447 -0.51 14.74 20.41
N LYS A 448 0.66 15.21 20.87
CA LYS A 448 1.56 14.45 21.74
C LYS A 448 1.87 15.18 23.04
N GLN A 449 1.94 14.42 24.13
CA GLN A 449 2.41 14.92 25.43
C GLN A 449 3.94 15.08 25.49
N SER A 450 4.67 14.30 24.67
CA SER A 450 6.13 14.25 24.65
C SER A 450 6.70 14.87 23.39
N TYR A 451 7.89 15.48 23.49
CA TYR A 451 8.76 15.70 22.34
C TYR A 451 9.03 14.34 21.67
N THR A 452 9.30 14.29 20.37
CA THR A 452 9.78 13.07 19.72
C THR A 452 10.86 13.43 18.72
N GLY A 453 11.85 12.57 18.52
CA GLY A 453 12.91 12.83 17.57
C GLY A 453 13.94 11.73 17.55
N TYR A 454 14.67 11.64 16.44
CA TYR A 454 15.74 10.67 16.29
C TYR A 454 16.77 11.14 15.28
N ILE A 455 17.95 10.52 15.37
CA ILE A 455 19.05 10.67 14.41
C ILE A 455 19.19 9.32 13.73
N ALA A 456 19.03 9.30 12.40
CA ALA A 456 19.18 8.12 11.58
C ALA A 456 20.51 8.20 10.82
N PRO A 457 21.47 7.29 11.05
CA PRO A 457 22.67 7.23 10.23
C PRO A 457 22.29 6.78 8.82
N PHE A 458 23.02 7.25 7.81
CA PHE A 458 22.89 6.75 6.44
C PHE A 458 23.74 5.50 6.28
N ASN A 459 23.23 4.35 6.74
CA ASN A 459 23.90 3.05 6.59
C ASN A 459 22.96 2.00 6.00
N LEU A 460 22.96 1.88 4.67
CA LEU A 460 22.13 0.89 3.95
C LEU A 460 22.29 -0.55 4.44
N ARG A 461 23.43 -0.92 5.04
CA ARG A 461 23.72 -2.29 5.48
C ARG A 461 23.20 -2.60 6.88
N ASP A 462 23.31 -1.63 7.79
CA ASP A 462 23.00 -1.81 9.22
C ASP A 462 21.93 -0.81 9.69
N ASN A 463 21.01 -0.42 8.80
CA ASN A 463 19.97 0.58 9.08
C ASN A 463 19.05 0.09 10.22
N ASN A 464 19.44 0.43 11.45
CA ASN A 464 18.65 0.29 12.65
C ASN A 464 18.01 1.63 12.94
N LEU A 465 16.96 1.98 12.19
CA LEU A 465 16.17 3.15 12.50
C LEU A 465 15.48 2.91 13.86
N VAL A 466 15.73 3.77 14.85
CA VAL A 466 15.00 3.76 16.12
C VAL A 466 13.90 4.79 16.00
N VAL A 467 12.68 4.34 15.68
CA VAL A 467 11.47 5.18 15.70
C VAL A 467 10.79 5.04 17.06
N PRO A 468 10.28 6.12 17.65
CA PRO A 468 9.42 6.02 18.84
C PRO A 468 8.16 5.22 18.50
N PHE A 469 8.04 4.03 19.08
CA PHE A 469 6.84 3.20 18.97
C PHE A 469 5.72 3.80 19.85
N ARG A 470 4.49 3.87 19.31
CA ARG A 470 3.34 4.56 19.95
C ARG A 470 2.86 3.86 21.22
N GLU A 471 3.01 2.54 21.28
CA GLU A 471 2.51 1.74 22.40
C GLU A 471 3.34 2.03 23.66
N TYR A 472 2.66 2.54 24.69
CA TYR A 472 3.19 2.89 26.02
C TYR A 472 3.88 4.25 26.20
N ASN A 473 3.92 5.16 25.21
CA ASN A 473 4.49 6.50 25.41
C ASN A 473 5.98 6.45 25.86
N THR A 474 6.74 5.45 25.37
CA THR A 474 8.05 5.03 25.88
C THR A 474 9.21 5.28 24.89
N GLY A 475 9.98 6.35 25.10
CA GLY A 475 11.37 6.55 24.59
C GLY A 475 11.51 6.84 23.07
N ASN A 476 12.36 7.73 22.55
CA ASN A 476 13.73 8.10 22.94
C ASN A 476 14.09 9.57 22.57
N PHE A 477 15.18 10.08 23.17
CA PHE A 477 15.48 11.50 23.46
C PHE A 477 14.33 12.23 24.17
N LEU A 478 13.73 11.58 25.17
CA LEU A 478 12.51 12.07 25.82
C LEU A 478 12.75 12.53 27.25
N GLY A 479 12.36 13.78 27.51
CA GLY A 479 11.96 14.27 28.82
C GLY A 479 10.68 15.09 28.64
N PHE A 480 9.86 15.18 29.68
CA PHE A 480 8.74 16.12 29.77
C PHE A 480 8.85 16.86 31.12
N TYR A 481 8.36 18.10 31.19
CA TYR A 481 8.22 18.83 32.45
C TYR A 481 6.78 19.34 32.54
N THR A 482 6.08 19.11 33.64
CA THR A 482 4.70 19.59 33.80
C THR A 482 4.73 21.07 34.16
N VAL A 483 4.13 21.93 33.33
CA VAL A 483 3.85 23.34 33.70
C VAL A 483 2.43 23.44 34.24
N GLU A 484 2.26 23.98 35.45
CA GLU A 484 0.93 24.23 36.01
C GLU A 484 0.08 25.10 35.06
N ASN A 485 -1.20 24.74 34.91
CA ASN A 485 -2.18 25.44 34.08
C ASN A 485 -1.91 25.44 32.55
N CYS A 486 -1.03 24.56 32.05
CA CYS A 486 -0.80 24.38 30.60
C CYS A 486 -1.12 22.94 30.16
N ARG A 487 -1.93 22.80 29.08
CA ARG A 487 -2.28 21.48 28.51
C ARG A 487 -1.14 20.88 27.65
N THR A 488 -0.22 21.71 27.18
CA THR A 488 0.94 21.35 26.36
C THR A 488 2.16 22.20 26.75
N ASN A 489 3.34 21.59 26.85
CA ASN A 489 4.54 22.18 27.43
C ASN A 489 5.43 22.97 26.45
N ALA A 490 4.93 23.45 25.31
CA ALA A 490 5.76 24.16 24.35
C ALA A 490 5.00 25.29 23.63
N ARG A 491 5.47 26.53 23.82
CA ARG A 491 5.25 27.63 22.86
C ARG A 491 6.57 27.83 22.10
N PRO A 492 6.59 27.78 20.76
CA PRO A 492 7.76 28.22 20.01
C PRO A 492 8.01 29.70 20.34
N VAL A 493 9.28 30.07 20.54
CA VAL A 493 9.70 31.48 20.55
C VAL A 493 9.90 31.93 19.11
#